data_AF-A0A452XX33-F1
#
_entry.id   AF-A0A452XX33-F1
#
_cell.length_a   1.000
_cell.length_b   1.000
_cell.length_c   1.000
_cell.angle_alpha   90.00
_cell.angle_beta   90.00
_cell.angle_gamma   90.00
#
_symmetry.space_group_name_H-M   'P 1'
#
loop_
_entity.id
_entity.type
_entity.pdbx_description
1 polymer ?
#
loop_
_entity_poly.entity_id
_entity_poly.type
_entity_poly.pdbx_seq_one_letter_code
_entity_poly.pdbx_strand_id
1 'polypeptide(L)'
;PISVRYQNALRDHVEDKTTAAVPDPTEMNNIRDMEFAFRNASGYNATGVDTSRAARGVLDNSYYHANLQNKVLFRSDWELRNDTTGAAGRDMREFRDDAAGWYVLFGKAMAKLSEIPAEGSRFEIRKNCRTTN
;
A
#
# COMPACT_ATOMS: atom_id res chain seq x y z
N PRO A 1 -3.58 -3.00 23.39
CA PRO A 1 -2.32 -2.29 23.71
C PRO A 1 -1.12 -3.07 23.17
N ILE A 2 -0.14 -2.40 22.57
CA ILE A 2 1.07 -3.03 22.06
C ILE A 2 1.97 -3.46 23.21
N SER A 3 2.44 -4.72 23.20
CA SER A 3 3.29 -5.26 24.25
C SER A 3 4.73 -4.75 24.15
N VAL A 4 5.45 -4.75 25.27
CA VAL A 4 6.90 -4.44 25.30
C VAL A 4 7.69 -5.39 24.38
N ARG A 5 7.28 -6.65 24.31
CA ARG A 5 7.85 -7.65 23.41
C ARG A 5 7.72 -7.22 21.94
N TYR A 6 6.54 -6.74 21.55
CA TYR A 6 6.29 -6.27 20.19
C TYR A 6 7.08 -4.99 19.89
N GLN A 7 7.15 -4.04 20.83
CA GLN A 7 7.96 -2.81 20.67
C GLN A 7 9.45 -3.12 20.46
N ASN A 8 9.99 -4.09 21.22
CA ASN A 8 11.37 -4.54 21.04
C ASN A 8 11.58 -5.18 19.66
N ALA A 9 10.66 -6.04 19.23
CA ALA A 9 10.73 -6.66 17.90
C ALA A 9 10.67 -5.63 16.75
N LEU A 10 9.83 -4.59 16.88
CA LEU A 10 9.80 -3.48 15.92
C LEU A 10 11.14 -2.75 15.83
N ARG A 11 11.70 -2.33 16.97
CA ARG A 11 13.00 -1.64 17.03
C ARG A 11 14.10 -2.45 16.37
N ASP A 12 14.06 -3.78 16.52
CA ASP A 12 15.09 -4.66 16.00
C ASP A 12 14.90 -4.98 14.51
N HIS A 13 13.66 -4.88 13.98
CA HIS A 13 13.31 -5.08 12.58
C HIS A 13 13.56 -3.86 11.67
N VAL A 14 13.57 -2.63 12.20
CA VAL A 14 13.84 -1.43 11.39
C VAL A 14 15.34 -1.34 11.07
N GLU A 15 15.70 -1.36 9.77
CA GLU A 15 17.08 -1.33 9.29
C GLU A 15 17.80 0.00 9.57
N ASP A 16 17.09 1.14 9.49
CA ASP A 16 17.64 2.47 9.83
C ASP A 16 16.95 3.05 11.07
N LYS A 17 17.68 2.99 12.19
CA LYS A 17 17.20 3.38 13.52
C LYS A 17 17.37 4.88 13.80
N THR A 18 17.87 5.67 12.84
CA THR A 18 18.47 6.99 13.14
C THR A 18 18.06 8.15 12.22
N THR A 19 17.45 7.92 11.06
CA THR A 19 17.21 8.99 10.07
C THR A 19 15.75 9.37 9.83
N ALA A 20 14.78 8.58 10.31
CA ALA A 20 13.37 8.87 10.10
C ALA A 20 12.87 9.95 11.08
N ALA A 21 12.59 11.16 10.57
CA ALA A 21 11.98 12.25 11.36
C ALA A 21 10.56 11.93 11.83
N VAL A 22 9.92 10.91 11.25
CA VAL A 22 8.59 10.42 11.60
C VAL A 22 8.72 8.95 12.03
N PRO A 23 8.28 8.58 13.25
CA PRO A 23 8.27 7.19 13.67
C PRO A 23 7.40 6.33 12.75
N ASP A 24 7.86 5.11 12.47
CA ASP A 24 7.01 4.12 11.80
C ASP A 24 5.72 3.89 12.60
N PRO A 25 4.58 3.66 11.93
CA PRO A 25 3.34 3.33 12.60
C PRO A 25 3.53 2.14 13.54
N THR A 26 3.28 2.38 14.82
CA THR A 26 3.18 1.37 15.85
C THR A 26 1.77 0.80 15.83
N GLU A 27 1.41 0.17 14.71
CA GLU A 27 0.15 -0.56 14.57
C GLU A 27 0.43 -2.03 14.33
N MET A 28 -0.49 -2.86 14.81
CA MET A 28 -0.49 -4.30 14.52
C MET A 28 -1.08 -4.58 13.15
N ASN A 29 -0.78 -5.78 12.65
CA ASN A 29 -1.18 -6.31 11.35
C ASN A 29 -0.46 -5.63 10.18
N ASN A 30 0.70 -5.02 10.40
CA ASN A 30 1.54 -4.56 9.30
C ASN A 30 2.05 -5.76 8.47
N ILE A 31 2.44 -5.54 7.21
CA ILE A 31 2.94 -6.64 6.36
C ILE A 31 4.13 -7.37 6.97
N ARG A 32 5.00 -6.67 7.72
CA ARG A 32 6.11 -7.28 8.49
C ARG A 32 5.61 -8.29 9.54
N ASP A 33 4.43 -8.06 10.11
CA ASP A 33 3.87 -8.90 11.17
C ASP A 33 3.41 -10.27 10.65
N MET A 34 3.35 -10.43 9.32
CA MET A 34 3.04 -11.70 8.67
C MET A 34 4.28 -12.59 8.54
N GLU A 35 5.48 -12.03 8.68
CA GLU A 35 6.73 -12.78 8.60
C GLU A 35 6.90 -13.72 9.80
N PHE A 36 7.35 -14.95 9.56
CA PHE A 36 7.53 -15.94 10.63
C PHE A 36 8.54 -15.47 11.70
N ALA A 37 9.66 -14.87 11.30
CA ALA A 37 10.67 -14.38 12.23
C ALA A 37 10.11 -13.27 13.13
N PHE A 38 9.45 -12.27 12.55
CA PHE A 38 8.85 -11.18 13.30
C PHE A 38 7.75 -11.67 14.26
N ARG A 39 6.91 -12.61 13.83
CA ARG A 39 5.88 -13.21 14.70
C ARG A 39 6.47 -13.88 15.93
N ASN A 40 7.53 -14.67 15.74
CA ASN A 40 8.22 -15.32 16.84
C ASN A 40 8.89 -14.31 17.78
N ALA A 41 9.48 -13.24 17.25
CA ALA A 41 10.11 -12.21 18.08
C ALA A 41 9.07 -11.41 18.88
N SER A 42 8.00 -10.94 18.21
CA SER A 42 6.99 -10.04 18.77
C SER A 42 5.92 -10.73 19.63
N GLY A 43 5.69 -12.03 19.41
CA GLY A 43 4.53 -12.74 19.97
C GLY A 43 3.20 -12.36 19.31
N TYR A 44 3.25 -11.76 18.12
CA TYR A 44 2.05 -11.37 17.37
C TYR A 44 1.19 -12.59 17.00
N ASN A 45 -0.13 -12.46 17.22
CA ASN A 45 -1.12 -13.47 16.87
C ASN A 45 -2.00 -12.94 15.73
N ALA A 46 -1.92 -13.59 14.57
CA ALA A 46 -2.68 -13.24 13.37
C ALA A 46 -4.14 -13.73 13.37
N THR A 47 -4.66 -14.23 14.50
CA THR A 47 -6.04 -14.72 14.60
C THR A 47 -7.01 -13.60 14.21
N GLY A 48 -7.90 -13.89 13.26
CA GLY A 48 -8.89 -12.93 12.74
C GLY A 48 -8.36 -11.99 11.64
N VAL A 49 -7.09 -12.08 11.25
CA VAL A 49 -6.56 -11.35 10.09
C VAL A 49 -6.75 -12.18 8.83
N ASP A 50 -7.37 -11.57 7.81
CA ASP A 50 -7.52 -12.22 6.51
C ASP A 50 -6.18 -12.20 5.76
N THR A 51 -5.57 -13.37 5.64
CA THR A 51 -4.33 -13.60 4.87
C THR A 51 -4.60 -14.24 3.50
N SER A 52 -5.86 -14.60 3.21
CA SER A 52 -6.26 -15.32 2.00
C SER A 52 -6.36 -14.42 0.76
N ARG A 53 -6.57 -13.11 0.97
CA ARG A 53 -6.83 -12.12 -0.08
C ARG A 53 -5.59 -11.51 -0.73
N ALA A 54 -4.37 -11.88 -0.33
CA ALA A 54 -3.15 -11.31 -0.91
C ALA A 54 -2.75 -12.04 -2.21
N ALA A 55 -3.55 -11.87 -3.27
CA ALA A 55 -3.26 -12.48 -4.56
C ALA A 55 -2.00 -11.84 -5.19
N ARG A 56 -0.93 -12.63 -5.36
CA ARG A 56 0.29 -12.16 -6.01
C ARG A 56 0.13 -12.23 -7.53
N GLY A 57 0.46 -11.13 -8.21
CA GLY A 57 0.42 -11.08 -9.68
C GLY A 57 -0.98 -10.91 -10.27
N VAL A 58 -1.96 -10.55 -9.44
CA VAL A 58 -3.32 -10.23 -9.88
C VAL A 58 -3.57 -8.74 -9.69
N LEU A 59 -4.17 -8.10 -10.69
CA LEU A 59 -4.69 -6.74 -10.58
C LEU A 59 -6.15 -6.83 -10.12
N ASP A 60 -6.38 -6.73 -8.82
CA ASP A 60 -7.70 -6.78 -8.20
C ASP A 60 -7.81 -5.78 -7.02
N ASN A 61 -8.93 -5.80 -6.31
CA ASN A 61 -9.16 -4.94 -5.15
C ASN A 61 -8.54 -5.46 -3.84
N SER A 62 -7.66 -6.48 -3.88
CA SER A 62 -6.98 -7.02 -2.70
C SER A 62 -6.16 -5.98 -1.94
N TYR A 63 -5.61 -4.99 -2.67
CA TYR A 63 -4.91 -3.84 -2.10
C TYR A 63 -5.74 -3.15 -1.01
N TYR A 64 -7.04 -2.91 -1.27
CA TYR A 64 -7.92 -2.23 -0.31
C TYR A 64 -8.27 -3.12 0.89
N HIS A 65 -8.47 -4.42 0.66
CA HIS A 65 -8.65 -5.40 1.74
C HIS A 65 -7.43 -5.46 2.67
N ALA A 66 -6.22 -5.44 2.10
CA ALA A 66 -4.98 -5.48 2.86
C ALA A 66 -4.80 -4.21 3.70
N ASN A 67 -4.88 -3.03 3.08
CA ASN A 67 -4.61 -1.77 3.76
C ASN A 67 -5.64 -1.44 4.85
N LEU A 68 -6.92 -1.80 4.66
CA LEU A 68 -7.95 -1.62 5.69
C LEU A 68 -7.79 -2.56 6.89
N GLN A 69 -6.96 -3.60 6.78
CA GLN A 69 -6.53 -4.46 7.88
C GLN A 69 -5.13 -4.09 8.41
N ASN A 70 -4.63 -2.89 8.10
CA ASN A 70 -3.31 -2.37 8.44
C ASN A 70 -2.12 -3.12 7.79
N LYS A 71 -2.37 -4.02 6.83
CA LYS A 71 -1.31 -4.73 6.09
C LYS A 71 -0.70 -3.85 5.00
N VAL A 72 0.01 -2.82 5.43
CA VAL A 72 0.52 -1.74 4.58
C VAL A 72 2.04 -1.81 4.44
N LEU A 73 2.56 -1.58 3.23
CA LEU A 73 4.01 -1.52 2.96
C LEU A 73 4.54 -0.07 2.92
N PHE A 74 3.87 0.82 2.19
CA PHE A 74 4.36 2.20 2.00
C PHE A 74 3.64 3.20 2.89
N ARG A 75 4.34 4.27 3.29
CA ARG A 75 3.76 5.38 4.06
C ARG A 75 2.61 6.07 3.33
N SER A 76 2.71 6.24 2.01
CA SER A 76 1.64 6.85 1.21
C SER A 76 0.32 6.09 1.33
N ASP A 77 0.37 4.76 1.32
CA ASP A 77 -0.80 3.90 1.50
C ASP A 77 -1.40 4.02 2.91
N TRP A 78 -0.52 4.22 3.89
CA TRP A 78 -0.90 4.44 5.29
C TRP A 78 -1.71 5.73 5.46
N GLU A 79 -1.33 6.81 4.77
CA GLU A 79 -2.06 8.07 4.80
C GLU A 79 -3.46 7.94 4.19
N LEU A 80 -3.60 7.23 3.07
CA LEU A 80 -4.91 6.98 2.46
C LEU A 80 -5.84 6.24 3.43
N ARG A 81 -5.30 5.24 4.14
CA ARG A 81 -6.04 4.49 5.15
C ARG A 81 -6.42 5.36 6.33
N ASN A 82 -5.52 6.20 6.79
CA ASN A 82 -5.73 7.06 7.97
C ASN A 82 -6.65 8.24 7.71
N ASP A 83 -7.02 8.49 6.45
CA ASP A 83 -8.05 9.44 6.10
C ASP A 83 -9.44 9.00 6.60
N THR A 84 -9.80 9.39 7.81
CA THR A 84 -11.06 8.97 8.45
C THR A 84 -12.26 9.79 8.01
N THR A 85 -12.06 11.00 7.48
CA THR A 85 -13.13 11.97 7.18
C THR A 85 -13.15 12.44 5.73
N GLY A 86 -12.05 12.29 5.01
CA GLY A 86 -11.89 12.69 3.62
C GLY A 86 -12.35 11.64 2.61
N ALA A 87 -12.17 11.99 1.33
CA ALA A 87 -12.58 11.15 0.22
C ALA A 87 -11.72 9.89 0.10
N ALA A 88 -10.41 9.97 0.37
CA ALA A 88 -9.51 8.85 0.14
C ALA A 88 -9.90 7.64 0.99
N GLY A 89 -10.15 7.82 2.28
CA GLY A 89 -10.54 6.69 3.12
C GLY A 89 -11.96 6.19 2.87
N ARG A 90 -12.87 7.03 2.37
CA ARG A 90 -14.20 6.58 1.89
C ARG A 90 -14.03 5.69 0.67
N ASP A 91 -13.29 6.16 -0.34
CA ASP A 91 -13.04 5.45 -1.58
C ASP A 91 -12.32 4.11 -1.32
N MET A 92 -11.40 4.06 -0.34
CA MET A 92 -10.78 2.78 0.06
C MET A 92 -11.80 1.74 0.54
N ARG A 93 -12.82 2.16 1.30
CA ARG A 93 -13.89 1.24 1.76
C ARG A 93 -14.79 0.85 0.61
N GLU A 94 -15.14 1.79 -0.26
CA GLU A 94 -15.94 1.54 -1.45
C GLU A 94 -15.26 0.54 -2.38
N PHE A 95 -13.98 0.75 -2.71
CA PHE A 95 -13.23 -0.14 -3.61
C PHE A 95 -12.95 -1.52 -3.01
N ARG A 96 -12.88 -1.62 -1.67
CA ARG A 96 -12.87 -2.92 -0.98
C ARG A 96 -14.20 -3.67 -1.18
N ASP A 97 -15.32 -2.97 -1.07
CA ASP A 97 -16.65 -3.58 -1.04
C ASP A 97 -17.24 -3.81 -2.45
N ASP A 98 -16.83 -3.02 -3.43
CA ASP A 98 -17.23 -3.13 -4.85
C ASP A 98 -16.03 -3.21 -5.80
N ALA A 99 -15.60 -4.44 -6.08
CA ALA A 99 -14.54 -4.70 -7.04
C ALA A 99 -14.90 -4.24 -8.47
N ALA A 100 -16.17 -4.41 -8.89
CA ALA A 100 -16.60 -4.08 -10.24
C ALA A 100 -16.56 -2.56 -10.48
N GLY A 101 -17.09 -1.79 -9.53
CA GLY A 101 -16.99 -0.33 -9.53
C GLY A 101 -15.54 0.15 -9.54
N TRP A 102 -14.68 -0.47 -8.71
CA TRP A 102 -13.25 -0.16 -8.71
C TRP A 102 -12.60 -0.40 -10.08
N TYR A 103 -12.83 -1.54 -10.75
CA TYR A 103 -12.25 -1.81 -12.07
C TYR A 103 -12.63 -0.74 -13.10
N VAL A 104 -13.88 -0.30 -13.09
CA VAL A 104 -14.37 0.76 -14.00
C VAL A 104 -13.66 2.08 -13.73
N LEU A 105 -13.53 2.46 -12.45
CA LEU A 105 -12.88 3.71 -12.07
C LEU A 105 -11.37 3.67 -12.31
N PHE A 106 -10.73 2.53 -12.08
CA PHE A 106 -9.32 2.32 -12.42
C PHE A 106 -9.08 2.51 -13.92
N GLY A 107 -9.91 1.91 -14.78
CA GLY A 107 -9.83 2.09 -16.23
C GLY A 107 -9.98 3.55 -16.65
N LYS A 108 -10.95 4.27 -16.07
CA LYS A 108 -11.13 5.72 -16.31
C LYS A 108 -9.94 6.54 -15.84
N ALA A 109 -9.35 6.21 -14.70
CA ALA A 109 -8.19 6.92 -14.17
C ALA A 109 -6.97 6.74 -15.08
N MET A 110 -6.73 5.53 -15.60
CA MET A 110 -5.65 5.26 -16.55
C MET A 110 -5.86 5.96 -17.89
N ALA A 111 -7.11 6.03 -18.39
CA ALA A 111 -7.43 6.81 -19.58
C ALA A 111 -7.13 8.30 -19.37
N LYS A 112 -7.59 8.88 -18.25
CA LYS A 112 -7.30 10.26 -17.88
C LYS A 112 -5.79 10.52 -17.74
N LEU A 113 -5.04 9.57 -17.18
CA LEU A 113 -3.59 9.65 -17.07
C LEU A 113 -2.91 9.70 -18.46
N SER A 114 -3.43 8.97 -19.43
CA SER A 114 -2.90 8.95 -20.81
C SER A 114 -3.14 10.26 -21.59
N GLU A 115 -4.07 11.08 -21.12
CA GLU A 115 -4.39 12.38 -21.72
C GLU A 115 -3.51 13.53 -21.19
N ILE A 116 -2.58 13.26 -20.27
CA ILE A 116 -1.62 14.27 -19.82
C ILE A 116 -0.81 14.74 -21.04
N PRO A 117 -0.79 16.05 -21.33
CA PRO A 117 -0.14 16.57 -22.53
C PRO A 117 1.37 16.32 -22.45
N ALA A 118 1.95 15.98 -23.60
CA ALA A 118 3.40 15.87 -23.71
C ALA A 118 4.03 17.25 -23.50
N GLU A 119 5.09 17.29 -22.70
CA GLU A 119 5.84 18.53 -22.44
C GLU A 119 6.80 18.83 -23.61
N GLY A 120 6.83 20.09 -24.06
CA GLY A 120 7.75 20.58 -25.09
C GLY A 120 7.08 21.01 -26.39
N SER A 121 7.90 21.45 -27.37
CA SER A 121 7.44 22.02 -28.64
C SER A 121 7.88 21.22 -29.88
N ARG A 122 8.63 20.13 -29.71
CA ARG A 122 9.12 19.28 -30.79
C ARG A 122 8.81 17.82 -30.50
N PHE A 123 7.87 17.28 -31.27
CA PHE A 123 7.47 15.88 -31.17
C PHE A 123 7.92 15.12 -32.41
N GLU A 124 8.30 13.86 -32.22
CA GLU A 124 8.67 12.95 -33.30
C GLU A 124 8.13 11.56 -33.02
N ILE A 125 7.90 10.79 -34.09
CA ILE A 125 7.68 9.36 -33.99
C ILE A 125 9.05 8.69 -34.05
N ARG A 126 9.50 8.12 -32.93
CA ARG A 126 10.82 7.49 -32.84
C ARG A 126 10.89 6.19 -33.65
N LYS A 127 11.94 6.03 -34.44
CA LYS A 127 12.27 4.76 -35.12
C LYS A 127 12.82 3.72 -34.14
N ASN A 128 13.46 4.18 -33.06
CA ASN A 128 13.94 3.37 -31.96
C ASN A 128 13.59 4.07 -30.64
N CYS A 129 12.80 3.43 -29.77
CA CYS A 129 12.35 4.07 -28.52
C CYS A 129 13.50 4.49 -27.59
N ARG A 130 14.69 3.90 -27.75
CA ARG A 130 15.88 4.16 -26.91
C ARG A 130 16.70 5.38 -27.35
N THR A 131 16.48 5.91 -28.56
CA THR A 131 17.26 7.04 -29.11
C THR A 131 16.32 8.08 -29.74
N THR A 132 16.76 9.33 -29.79
CA THR A 132 16.14 10.32 -30.69
C THR A 132 16.46 9.94 -32.14
N ASN A 133 15.63 10.38 -33.09
CA ASN A 133 15.95 10.22 -34.50
C ASN A 133 17.10 11.12 -34.96
#